data_AF-A0A3S5K050-F1
#
_entry.id   AF-A0A3S5K050-F1
#
_cell.length_a   1.000
_cell.length_b   1.000
_cell.length_c   1.000
_cell.angle_alpha   90.00
_cell.angle_beta   90.00
_cell.angle_gamma   90.00
#
_symmetry.space_group_name_H-M   'P 1'
#
loop_
_entity.id
_entity.type
_entity.pdbx_description
1 polymer ?
#
loop_
_entity_poly.entity_id
_entity_poly.type
_entity_poly.pdbx_seq_one_letter_code
_entity_poly.pdbx_strand_id
1 'polypeptide(L)'
;MHPATGLPSLSLARPLTALHEHPRVDFLTDSPPYTQVGLETLRGRRQVTDEYLVTLAALAGVELATFDRALGASHPEQVTRLD
;
A
#
# COMPACT_ATOMS: atom_id res chain seq x y z
N MET A 1 33.58 -19.50 16.46
CA MET A 1 32.78 -20.07 15.35
C MET A 1 31.34 -20.21 15.86
N HIS A 2 30.49 -19.22 15.58
CA HIS A 2 29.09 -19.18 16.05
C HIS A 2 28.21 -19.67 14.90
N PRO A 3 27.38 -20.72 15.06
CA PRO A 3 26.43 -21.09 14.02
C PRO A 3 25.33 -20.03 13.96
N ALA A 4 25.15 -19.42 12.78
CA ALA A 4 23.97 -18.64 12.47
C ALA A 4 22.79 -19.61 12.39
N THR A 5 21.95 -19.64 13.43
CA THR A 5 20.68 -20.36 13.42
C THR A 5 19.77 -19.67 12.39
N GLY A 6 19.76 -20.18 11.16
CA GLY A 6 18.86 -19.70 10.12
C GLY A 6 17.42 -19.97 10.56
N LEU A 7 16.63 -18.90 10.70
CA LEU A 7 15.18 -19.04 10.81
C LEU A 7 14.67 -19.87 9.63
N PRO A 8 13.75 -20.82 9.82
CA PRO A 8 13.18 -21.57 8.70
C PRO A 8 12.58 -20.58 7.72
N SER A 9 13.04 -20.59 6.47
CA SER A 9 12.48 -19.76 5.40
C SER A 9 11.04 -20.20 5.16
N LEU A 10 10.08 -19.41 5.63
CA LEU A 10 8.67 -19.65 5.31
C LEU A 10 8.49 -19.47 3.81
N SER A 11 7.95 -20.50 3.15
CA SER A 11 7.58 -20.40 1.74
C SER A 11 6.36 -19.48 1.60
N LEU A 12 6.57 -18.26 1.12
CA LEU A 12 5.51 -17.28 0.87
C LEU A 12 4.75 -17.54 -0.43
N ALA A 13 5.20 -18.49 -1.27
CA ALA A 13 4.60 -18.76 -2.57
C ALA A 13 3.11 -19.12 -2.45
N ARG A 14 2.74 -20.00 -1.50
CA ARG A 14 1.36 -20.48 -1.38
C ARG A 14 0.37 -19.38 -0.93
N PRO A 15 0.63 -18.60 0.12
CA PRO A 15 -0.24 -17.47 0.48
C PRO A 15 -0.36 -16.43 -0.64
N LEU A 16 0.73 -16.13 -1.35
CA LEU A 16 0.72 -15.16 -2.45
C LEU A 16 -0.09 -15.65 -3.65
N THR A 17 0.04 -16.92 -4.04
CA THR A 17 -0.80 -17.52 -5.08
C THR A 17 -2.27 -17.47 -4.68
N ALA A 18 -2.61 -17.84 -3.44
CA ALA A 18 -3.98 -17.80 -2.96
C ALA A 18 -4.58 -16.38 -2.95
N LEU A 19 -3.78 -15.36 -2.64
CA LEU A 19 -4.20 -13.96 -2.73
C LEU A 19 -4.40 -13.51 -4.18
N HIS A 20 -3.47 -13.91 -5.07
CA HIS A 20 -3.53 -13.55 -6.49
C HIS A 20 -4.75 -14.17 -7.20
N GLU A 21 -5.12 -15.39 -6.83
CA GLU A 21 -6.24 -16.12 -7.42
C GLU A 21 -7.58 -15.84 -6.71
N HIS A 22 -7.60 -14.96 -5.70
CA HIS A 22 -8.78 -14.76 -4.89
C HIS A 22 -9.89 -14.04 -5.69
N PRO A 23 -11.10 -14.60 -5.83
CA PRO A 23 -12.14 -14.08 -6.74
C PRO A 23 -12.78 -12.76 -6.29
N ARG A 24 -12.40 -12.25 -5.11
CA ARG A 24 -12.85 -10.95 -4.57
C ARG A 24 -11.75 -9.89 -4.58
N VAL A 25 -10.60 -10.18 -5.19
CA VAL A 25 -9.45 -9.28 -5.25
C VAL A 25 -9.20 -8.93 -6.71
N ASP A 26 -9.42 -7.67 -7.04
CA ASP A 26 -9.00 -7.09 -8.31
C ASP A 26 -7.68 -6.35 -8.10
N PHE A 27 -6.69 -6.61 -8.96
CA PHE A 27 -5.39 -5.94 -8.91
C PHE A 27 -5.40 -4.69 -9.78
N LEU A 28 -5.13 -3.54 -9.17
CA LEU A 28 -4.98 -2.29 -9.89
C LEU A 28 -3.62 -2.24 -10.61
N THR A 29 -3.59 -1.59 -11.76
CA THR A 29 -2.34 -1.36 -12.49
C THR A 29 -1.52 -0.29 -11.78
N ASP A 30 -0.27 -0.61 -11.48
CA ASP A 30 0.66 0.28 -10.80
C ASP A 30 1.31 1.27 -11.78
N SER A 31 0.56 2.30 -12.19
CA SER A 31 1.03 3.28 -13.18
C SER A 31 0.59 4.75 -13.01
N PRO A 32 0.33 5.29 -11.79
CA PRO A 32 0.25 6.73 -11.61
C PRO A 32 1.54 7.40 -12.10
N PRO A 33 1.47 8.41 -12.98
CA PRO A 33 2.66 9.21 -13.25
C PRO A 33 3.04 9.98 -11.99
N TYR A 34 4.31 9.94 -11.60
CA TYR A 34 4.81 10.64 -10.41
C TYR A 34 4.55 12.15 -10.43
N THR A 35 4.32 12.74 -11.61
CA THR A 35 3.93 14.14 -11.77
C THR A 35 2.51 14.45 -11.30
N GLN A 36 1.66 13.44 -11.08
CA GLN A 36 0.32 13.58 -10.50
C GLN A 36 0.30 13.27 -9.00
N VAL A 37 1.40 12.79 -8.43
CA VAL A 37 1.51 12.52 -7.00
C VAL A 37 1.80 13.84 -6.28
N GLY A 38 1.04 14.13 -5.23
CA GLY A 38 1.16 15.36 -4.43
C GLY A 38 2.44 15.42 -3.58
N LEU A 39 3.62 15.47 -4.22
CA LEU A 39 4.92 15.41 -3.55
C LEU A 39 5.33 16.71 -2.84
N GLU A 40 4.60 17.80 -3.08
CA GLU A 40 4.96 19.18 -2.71
C GLU A 40 5.01 19.42 -1.19
N THR A 41 4.26 18.62 -0.42
CA THR A 41 4.02 18.84 1.02
C THR A 41 4.71 17.79 1.91
N LEU A 42 5.52 16.92 1.30
CA LEU A 42 6.13 15.81 2.00
C LEU A 42 7.21 16.27 2.99
N ARG A 43 7.06 15.84 4.24
CA ARG A 43 7.99 16.08 5.34
C ARG A 43 8.95 14.91 5.57
N GLY A 44 8.70 13.75 4.94
CA GLY A 44 9.57 12.59 5.08
C GLY A 44 9.27 11.48 4.08
N ARG A 45 10.25 10.59 3.89
CA ARG A 45 10.22 9.52 2.87
C ARG A 45 9.04 8.57 2.98
N ARG A 46 8.50 8.35 4.19
CA ARG A 46 7.34 7.46 4.42
C ARG A 46 6.06 7.98 3.77
N GLN A 47 5.92 9.31 3.67
CA GLN A 47 4.73 9.93 3.09
C GLN A 47 4.70 9.83 1.56
N VAL A 48 5.84 9.55 0.90
CA VAL A 48 5.88 9.34 -0.56
C VAL A 48 5.00 8.16 -0.95
N THR A 49 5.09 7.04 -0.21
CA THR A 49 4.27 5.85 -0.46
C THR A 49 2.80 6.14 -0.20
N ASP A 50 2.50 6.88 0.87
CA ASP A 50 1.12 7.22 1.23
C ASP A 50 0.46 8.09 0.15
N GLU A 51 1.11 9.17 -0.28
CA GLU A 51 0.61 10.02 -1.37
C GLU A 51 0.47 9.26 -2.68
N TYR A 52 1.40 8.34 -2.96
CA TYR A 52 1.32 7.49 -4.14
C TYR A 52 0.08 6.58 -4.11
N LEU A 53 -0.20 5.93 -2.98
CA LEU A 53 -1.36 5.06 -2.82
C LEU A 53 -2.68 5.84 -2.88
N VAL A 54 -2.72 7.04 -2.28
CA VAL A 54 -3.86 7.95 -2.37
C VAL A 54 -4.11 8.36 -3.82
N THR A 55 -3.05 8.74 -4.54
CA THR A 55 -3.12 9.13 -5.95
C THR A 55 -3.59 7.97 -6.82
N LEU A 56 -3.06 6.75 -6.61
CA LEU A 56 -3.48 5.55 -7.32
C LEU A 56 -4.97 5.26 -7.10
N ALA A 57 -5.43 5.32 -5.85
CA ALA A 57 -6.82 5.11 -5.51
C ALA A 57 -7.74 6.15 -6.20
N ALA A 58 -7.36 7.42 -6.16
CA ALA A 58 -8.08 8.50 -6.82
C ALA A 58 -8.17 8.31 -8.35
N LEU A 59 -7.05 7.98 -9.01
CA LEU A 59 -7.02 7.73 -10.46
C LEU A 59 -7.83 6.50 -10.87
N ALA A 60 -7.90 5.49 -10.01
CA ALA A 60 -8.72 4.30 -10.22
C ALA A 60 -10.19 4.49 -9.82
N GLY A 61 -10.56 5.63 -9.22
CA GLY A 61 -11.93 5.91 -8.77
C GLY A 61 -12.37 5.05 -7.58
N VAL A 62 -11.44 4.64 -6.72
CA VAL A 62 -11.69 3.82 -5.52
C VAL A 62 -11.15 4.49 -4.26
N GLU A 63 -11.61 4.07 -3.09
CA GLU A 63 -11.09 4.55 -1.81
C GLU A 63 -9.94 3.67 -1.30
N LEU A 64 -8.98 4.29 -0.62
CA LEU A 64 -7.90 3.58 0.07
C LEU A 64 -8.34 3.19 1.48
N ALA A 65 -8.46 1.89 1.75
CA ALA A 65 -8.67 1.39 3.10
C ALA A 65 -7.33 1.24 3.85
N THR A 66 -7.20 1.78 5.07
CA THR A 66 -5.95 1.70 5.85
C THR A 66 -6.18 1.61 7.36
N PHE A 67 -5.25 0.97 8.08
CA PHE A 67 -5.18 1.04 9.55
C PHE A 67 -4.36 2.25 10.06
N ASP A 68 -3.69 2.99 9.16
CA ASP A 68 -2.92 4.17 9.53
C ASP A 68 -3.84 5.36 9.84
N ARG A 69 -3.85 5.76 11.11
CA ARG A 69 -4.69 6.88 11.60
C ARG A 69 -4.27 8.21 11.02
N ALA A 70 -2.97 8.45 10.83
CA ALA A 70 -2.47 9.71 10.32
C ALA A 70 -2.80 9.87 8.83
N LEU A 71 -2.71 8.78 8.06
CA LEU A 71 -3.08 8.79 6.65
C LEU A 71 -4.57 9.07 6.46
N GLY A 72 -5.45 8.37 7.19
CA GLY A 72 -6.89 8.61 7.14
C GLY A 72 -7.28 10.04 7.56
N ALA A 73 -6.59 10.63 8.53
CA ALA A 73 -6.83 12.01 8.93
C ALA A 73 -6.33 13.05 7.90
N SER A 74 -5.29 12.71 7.13
CA SER A 74 -4.69 13.62 6.14
C SER A 74 -5.47 13.66 4.82
N HIS A 75 -6.16 12.56 4.47
CA HIS A 75 -6.88 12.40 3.21
C HIS A 75 -8.31 11.88 3.43
N PRO A 76 -9.16 12.59 4.19
CA PRO A 76 -10.46 12.08 4.64
C PRO A 76 -11.48 11.82 3.51
N GLU A 77 -11.28 12.40 2.32
CA GLU A 77 -12.15 12.19 1.17
C GLU A 77 -11.76 10.97 0.32
N GLN A 78 -10.51 10.50 0.42
CA GLN A 78 -9.98 9.42 -0.41
C GLN A 78 -9.60 8.18 0.40
N VAL A 79 -9.55 8.28 1.73
CA VAL A 79 -9.05 7.24 2.63
C VAL A 79 -10.08 6.87 3.68
N THR A 80 -10.47 5.59 3.70
CA THR A 80 -11.29 5.00 4.75
C THR A 80 -10.40 4.35 5.81
N ARG A 81 -10.48 4.83 7.05
CA ARG A 81 -9.74 4.25 8.18
C ARG A 81 -10.46 3.01 8.70
N LEU A 82 -9.78 1.88 8.70
CA LEU A 82 -10.18 0.65 9.39
C LEU A 82 -9.75 0.75 10.87
N ASP A 83 -10.64 0.39 11.77
CA ASP A 83 -10.42 0.43 13.23
C ASP A 83 -9.98 -0.90 13.83
#